data_AF-A0A7Z2ZCW5-F1
#
_entry.id   AF-A0A7Z2ZCW5-F1
#
_cell.length_a   1.000
_cell.length_b   1.000
_cell.length_c   1.000
_cell.angle_alpha   90.00
_cell.angle_beta   90.00
_cell.angle_gamma   90.00
#
_symmetry.space_group_name_H-M   'P 1'
#
loop_
_entity.id
_entity.type
_entity.pdbx_description
1 polymer ?
#
loop_
_entity_poly.entity_id
_entity_poly.type
_entity_poly.pdbx_seq_one_letter_code
_entity_poly.pdbx_strand_id
1 'polypeptide(L)'
;MNTIDEVIAACPHQLEPCYQSKARAIDQRLRTGIPYTALGGKPIRCCKTLLRFKIGLSFRLIYQITKGGYTPCALITRQRLDRELKRRRPSLPMLADQRKQNL
;
A
#
# COMPACT_ATOMS: atom_id res chain seq x y z
N MET A 1 7.12 8.12 9.54
CA MET A 1 7.19 6.78 8.91
C MET A 1 6.20 5.93 9.67
N ASN A 2 5.14 5.44 9.04
CA ASN A 2 4.21 4.59 9.76
C ASN A 2 4.85 3.21 9.95
N THR A 3 4.72 2.63 11.14
CA THR A 3 5.13 1.25 11.38
C THR A 3 4.05 0.28 10.92
N ILE A 4 4.43 -0.98 10.65
CA ILE A 4 3.42 -2.00 10.31
C ILE A 4 2.45 -2.23 11.48
N ASP A 5 2.91 -2.03 12.71
CA ASP A 5 2.12 -2.18 13.93
C ASP A 5 1.09 -1.06 14.09
N GLU A 6 1.44 0.19 13.79
CA GLU A 6 0.47 1.29 13.70
C GLU A 6 -0.60 1.00 12.64
N VAL A 7 -0.20 0.43 11.50
CA VAL A 7 -1.14 0.09 10.41
C VAL A 7 -2.08 -1.05 10.80
N ILE A 8 -1.59 -2.03 11.57
CA ILE A 8 -2.42 -3.11 12.12
C ILE A 8 -3.38 -2.56 13.18
N ALA A 9 -2.88 -1.75 14.11
CA ALA A 9 -3.67 -1.16 15.19
C ALA A 9 -4.75 -0.18 14.67
N ALA A 10 -4.46 0.55 13.60
CA ALA A 10 -5.41 1.45 12.95
C ALA A 10 -6.48 0.72 12.11
N CYS A 11 -6.42 -0.62 11.98
CA CYS A 11 -7.43 -1.36 11.25
C CYS A 11 -8.74 -1.39 12.06
N PRO A 12 -9.86 -0.86 11.52
CA PRO A 12 -11.12 -0.79 12.26
C PRO A 12 -11.85 -2.14 12.35
N HIS A 13 -11.25 -3.24 11.85
CA HIS A 13 -11.84 -4.57 11.89
C HIS A 13 -10.94 -5.47 12.71
N GLN A 14 -11.54 -6.40 13.48
CA GLN A 14 -10.78 -7.38 14.23
C GLN A 14 -9.92 -8.22 13.29
N LEU A 15 -8.61 -8.19 13.53
CA LEU A 15 -7.63 -8.92 12.75
C LEU A 15 -7.17 -10.13 13.52
N GLU A 16 -7.45 -11.30 12.94
CA GLU A 16 -6.92 -12.54 13.47
C GLU A 16 -5.38 -12.51 13.55
N PRO A 17 -4.77 -13.10 14.60
CA PRO A 17 -3.32 -13.10 14.79
C PRO A 17 -2.54 -13.60 13.56
N CYS A 18 -3.08 -14.58 12.83
CA CYS A 18 -2.46 -15.11 11.62
C CYS A 18 -2.30 -14.05 10.51
N TYR A 19 -3.22 -13.09 10.41
CA TYR A 19 -3.16 -12.00 9.45
C TYR A 19 -2.16 -10.93 9.89
N GLN A 20 -2.07 -10.67 11.19
CA GLN A 20 -1.08 -9.76 11.77
C GLN A 20 0.34 -10.29 11.54
N SER A 21 0.59 -11.56 11.86
CA SER A 21 1.89 -12.21 11.64
C SER A 21 2.29 -12.18 10.17
N LYS A 22 1.35 -12.42 9.25
CA LYS A 22 1.63 -12.34 7.81
C LYS A 22 1.95 -10.92 7.34
N ALA A 23 1.27 -9.90 7.87
CA ALA A 23 1.56 -8.51 7.57
C ALA A 23 2.97 -8.12 8.05
N ARG A 24 3.34 -8.52 9.27
CA ARG A 24 4.70 -8.35 9.82
C ARG A 24 5.76 -9.09 9.01
N ALA A 25 5.49 -10.33 8.59
CA ALA A 25 6.41 -11.09 7.75
C ALA A 25 6.68 -10.43 6.40
N ILE A 26 5.66 -9.81 5.78
CA ILE A 26 5.84 -9.04 4.54
C ILE A 26 6.68 -7.79 4.82
N ASP A 27 6.39 -7.04 5.88
CA ASP A 27 7.15 -5.84 6.26
C ASP A 27 8.63 -6.17 6.50
N GLN A 28 8.92 -7.21 7.28
CA GLN A 28 10.29 -7.64 7.53
C GLN A 28 11.02 -7.99 6.23
N ARG A 29 10.39 -8.75 5.33
CA ARG A 29 10.98 -9.12 4.04
C ARG A 29 11.20 -7.93 3.11
N LEU A 30 10.30 -6.95 3.12
CA LEU A 30 10.50 -5.70 2.38
C LEU A 30 11.68 -4.90 2.94
N ARG A 31 11.83 -4.85 4.27
CA ARG A 31 12.95 -4.16 4.93
C ARG A 31 14.30 -4.83 4.66
N THR A 32 14.33 -6.16 4.50
CA THR A 32 15.55 -6.88 4.08
C THR A 32 15.87 -6.74 2.60
N GLY A 33 15.13 -5.89 1.86
CA GLY A 33 15.40 -5.61 0.44
C GLY A 33 14.75 -6.60 -0.54
N ILE A 34 13.89 -7.52 -0.08
CA ILE A 34 13.19 -8.42 -1.01
C ILE A 34 12.18 -7.58 -1.80
N PRO A 35 12.22 -7.62 -3.15
CA PRO A 35 11.31 -6.83 -3.96
C PRO A 35 9.86 -7.26 -3.77
N TYR A 36 8.94 -6.30 -3.83
CA TYR A 36 7.51 -6.55 -3.60
C TYR A 36 6.92 -7.61 -4.56
N THR A 37 7.47 -7.74 -5.77
CA THR A 37 7.04 -8.73 -6.78
C THR A 37 7.27 -10.16 -6.30
N ALA A 38 8.40 -10.43 -5.63
CA ALA A 38 8.72 -11.74 -5.06
C ALA A 38 7.85 -12.10 -3.83
N LEU A 39 7.25 -11.09 -3.19
CA LEU A 39 6.33 -11.24 -2.06
C LEU A 39 4.86 -11.33 -2.49
N GLY A 40 4.60 -11.41 -3.80
CA GLY A 40 3.24 -11.44 -4.35
C GLY A 40 2.52 -10.08 -4.31
N GLY A 41 3.26 -9.00 -4.06
CA GLY A 41 2.78 -7.63 -4.15
C GLY A 41 2.50 -7.25 -5.59
N LYS A 42 1.42 -6.48 -5.80
CA LYS A 42 1.05 -5.96 -7.12
C LYS A 42 0.83 -4.45 -7.05
N PRO A 43 1.26 -3.67 -8.04
CA PRO A 43 0.92 -2.26 -8.12
C PRO A 43 -0.58 -2.08 -8.35
N ILE A 44 -1.14 -1.01 -7.81
CA ILE A 44 -2.53 -0.66 -8.01
C ILE A 44 -2.66 0.10 -9.35
N ARG A 45 -3.45 -0.44 -10.29
CA ARG A 45 -3.54 0.09 -11.66
C ARG A 45 -3.89 1.58 -11.71
N CYS A 46 -4.79 2.04 -10.85
CA CYS A 46 -5.23 3.44 -10.81
C CYS A 46 -4.31 4.36 -10.00
N CYS A 47 -3.30 3.83 -9.30
CA CYS A 47 -2.37 4.60 -8.48
C CYS A 47 -1.02 3.87 -8.43
N LYS A 48 -0.13 4.17 -9.38
CA LYS A 48 1.16 3.47 -9.54
C LYS A 48 2.10 3.65 -8.35
N THR A 49 1.87 4.64 -7.51
CA THR A 49 2.62 4.88 -6.26
C THR A 49 2.16 3.98 -5.12
N LEU A 50 1.12 3.15 -5.30
CA LEU A 50 0.62 2.23 -4.30
C LEU A 50 0.78 0.77 -4.73
N LEU A 51 1.12 -0.06 -3.75
CA LEU A 51 1.24 -1.50 -3.85
C LEU A 51 0.17 -2.16 -2.98
N ARG A 52 -0.32 -3.32 -3.43
CA ARG A 52 -1.24 -4.17 -2.65
C ARG A 52 -0.67 -5.56 -2.46
N PHE A 53 -0.82 -6.09 -1.25
CA PHE A 53 -0.51 -7.48 -0.90
C PHE A 53 -1.77 -8.19 -0.41
N LYS A 54 -1.88 -9.50 -0.71
CA LYS A 54 -2.97 -10.35 -0.24
C LYS A 54 -2.59 -10.97 1.11
N ILE A 55 -3.24 -10.51 2.18
CA ILE A 55 -3.05 -11.09 3.53
C ILE A 55 -3.98 -12.28 3.73
N GLY A 56 -5.27 -12.12 3.40
CA GLY A 56 -6.27 -13.19 3.45
C GLY A 56 -7.27 -13.11 2.30
N LEU A 57 -8.41 -13.79 2.45
CA LEU A 57 -9.52 -13.69 1.50
C LEU A 57 -10.01 -12.24 1.42
N SER A 58 -10.31 -11.66 2.59
CA SER A 58 -10.94 -10.35 2.71
C SER A 58 -9.97 -9.19 2.91
N PHE A 59 -8.73 -9.43 3.38
CA PHE A 59 -7.81 -8.35 3.75
C PHE A 59 -6.74 -8.08 2.69
N ARG A 60 -6.42 -6.79 2.52
CA ARG A 60 -5.36 -6.27 1.67
C ARG A 60 -4.47 -5.31 2.47
N LEU A 61 -3.17 -5.53 2.36
CA LEU A 61 -2.17 -4.62 2.92
C LEU A 61 -1.70 -3.69 1.82
N ILE A 62 -1.71 -2.39 2.10
CA ILE A 62 -1.36 -1.33 1.16
C ILE A 62 -0.04 -0.70 1.59
N TYR A 63 0.88 -0.60 0.64
CA TYR A 63 2.13 0.13 0.78
C TYR A 63 2.18 1.27 -0.21
N GLN A 64 2.92 2.31 0.13
CA GLN A 64 3.30 3.38 -0.78
C GLN A 64 4.76 3.21 -1.20
N ILE A 65 4.98 3.34 -2.50
CA ILE A 65 6.31 3.44 -3.09
C ILE A 65 6.79 4.88 -2.85
N THR A 66 7.95 5.00 -2.23
CA THR A 66 8.63 6.26 -1.95
C THR A 66 10.02 6.21 -2.55
N LYS A 67 10.72 7.36 -2.62
CA LYS A 67 12.09 7.41 -3.13
C LYS A 67 13.07 6.52 -2.35
N GLY A 68 12.80 6.29 -1.06
CA GLY A 68 13.64 5.49 -0.16
C GLY A 68 13.16 4.05 0.07
N GLY A 69 12.20 3.56 -0.72
CA GLY A 69 11.66 2.20 -0.58
C GLY A 69 10.15 2.19 -0.34
N TYR A 70 9.68 1.34 0.58
CA TYR A 70 8.26 1.07 0.78
C TYR A 70 7.81 1.49 2.17
N THR A 71 6.72 2.27 2.25
CA THR A 71 6.12 2.68 3.53
C THR A 71 4.76 1.99 3.68
N PRO A 72 4.48 1.32 4.81
CA PRO A 72 3.16 0.73 5.04
C PRO A 72 2.14 1.86 5.23
N CYS A 73 0.96 1.71 4.62
CA CYS A 73 -0.05 2.77 4.65
C CYS A 73 -1.35 2.37 5.32
N ALA A 74 -1.87 1.19 5.01
CA ALA A 74 -3.18 0.77 5.49
C ALA A 74 -3.35 -0.74 5.36
N LEU A 75 -4.08 -1.33 6.30
CA LEU A 75 -4.62 -2.67 6.19
C LEU A 75 -6.14 -2.58 6.15
N ILE A 76 -6.73 -3.00 5.04
CA ILE A 76 -8.15 -2.77 4.76
C ILE A 76 -8.81 -4.02 4.19
N THR A 77 -10.13 -4.10 4.37
CA THR A 77 -10.95 -5.11 3.73
C THR A 77 -11.10 -4.80 2.24
N ARG A 78 -11.41 -5.83 1.44
CA ARG A 78 -11.71 -5.71 0.01
C ARG A 78 -12.79 -4.67 -0.26
N GLN A 79 -13.84 -4.62 0.57
CA GLN A 79 -14.95 -3.70 0.43
C GLN A 79 -14.55 -2.23 0.64
N ARG A 80 -13.58 -1.96 1.53
CA ARG A 80 -13.07 -0.59 1.75
C ARG A 80 -11.94 -0.19 0.80
N LEU A 81 -11.38 -1.13 0.03
CA LEU A 81 -10.33 -0.84 -0.93
C LEU A 81 -10.77 0.21 -1.95
N ASP A 82 -11.94 0.07 -2.57
CA ASP A 82 -12.39 1.03 -3.59
C ASP A 82 -12.64 2.42 -3.00
N ARG A 83 -13.17 2.49 -1.77
CA ARG A 83 -13.38 3.77 -1.09
C ARG A 83 -12.08 4.45 -0.71
N GLU A 84 -11.12 3.68 -0.20
CA GLU A 84 -9.79 4.20 0.14
C GLU A 84 -9.02 4.63 -1.11
N LEU A 85 -9.17 3.91 -2.23
CA LEU A 85 -8.62 4.32 -3.51
C LEU A 85 -9.30 5.59 -4.05
N LYS A 86 -10.61 5.74 -3.91
CA LYS A 86 -11.31 6.99 -4.26
C LYS A 86 -10.83 8.16 -3.41
N ARG A 87 -10.61 7.96 -2.11
CA ARG A 87 -10.08 8.98 -1.19
C ARG A 87 -8.63 9.39 -1.51
N ARG A 88 -7.82 8.42 -1.94
CA ARG A 88 -6.40 8.62 -2.26
C ARG A 88 -6.14 9.02 -3.70
N ARG A 89 -7.13 8.90 -4.59
CA ARG A 89 -7.06 9.55 -5.90
C ARG A 89 -6.96 11.03 -5.59
N PRO A 90 -5.87 11.72 -5.97
CA PRO A 90 -5.99 13.15 -6.12
C PRO A 90 -7.13 13.36 -7.10
N SER A 91 -8.10 14.20 -6.73
CA SER A 91 -8.94 14.85 -7.73
C SER A 91 -7.97 15.55 -8.68
N LEU A 92 -7.63 14.89 -9.79
CA LEU A 92 -6.79 15.50 -10.81
C LEU A 92 -7.64 16.64 -11.38
N PRO A 93 -7.16 17.87 -11.23
CA PRO A 93 -6.58 18.48 -12.41
C PRO A 93 -5.31 19.24 -12.02
N MET A 94 -4.16 18.58 -11.86
CA MET A 94 -2.84 19.23 -11.88
C MET A 94 -1.73 18.21 -12.15
N LEU A 95 -1.67 17.73 -13.39
CA LEU A 95 -0.46 17.20 -14.04
C LEU A 95 -0.54 17.51 -15.55
N ALA A 96 -0.84 18.76 -15.87
CA ALA A 96 -0.46 19.39 -17.12
C ALA A 96 0.50 20.52 -16.77
N ASP A 97 1.46 20.80 -17.65
CA ASP A 97 2.52 21.82 -17.50
C ASP A 97 3.75 21.43 -16.66
N GLN A 98 4.55 20.52 -17.20
CA GLN A 98 6.01 20.72 -17.19
C GLN A 98 6.68 20.02 -18.37
N ARG A 99 6.32 20.38 -19.61
CA ARG A 99 7.05 19.91 -20.81
C ARG A 99 6.92 20.86 -22.02
N LYS A 100 7.18 22.16 -21.85
CA LYS A 100 7.58 23.06 -22.97
C LYS A 100 8.44 24.23 -22.47
N GLN A 101 9.72 23.97 -22.24
CA GLN A 101 10.77 24.99 -22.28
C GLN A 101 12.05 24.26 -22.67
N ASN A 102 12.26 24.19 -23.99
CA ASN A 102 13.53 24.01 -24.68
C ASN A 102 13.20 23.85 -26.17
N LEU A 103 12.84 24.97 -26.80
CA LEU A 103 13.41 25.44 -28.06
C LEU A 103 13.07 26.93 -28.21
#